data_AF-A0A7T0RJT8-F1
#
_entry.id   AF-A0A7T0RJT8-F1
#
_cell.length_a   1.000
_cell.length_b   1.000
_cell.length_c   1.000
_cell.angle_alpha   90.00
_cell.angle_beta   90.00
_cell.angle_gamma   90.00
#
_symmetry.space_group_name_H-M   'P 1'
#
loop_
_entity.id
_entity.type
_entity.pdbx_description
1 polymer ?
#
loop_
_entity_poly.entity_id
_entity_poly.type
_entity_poly.pdbx_seq_one_letter_code
_entity_poly.pdbx_strand_id
1 'polypeptide(L)'
;MSKRPKMGDIVEIPLSENGTGYAQYTHKHKQYGALLRVFQVREKVDDLAELLNVPHQFTTFFPLGAAVNREIVSIAGNLPVQEKFKTFPTLFA
;
A
#
# COMPACT_ATOMS: atom_id res chain seq x y z
N MET A 1 9.51 -11.53 -15.24
CA MET A 1 8.30 -10.79 -15.71
C MET A 1 8.11 -9.58 -14.82
N SER A 2 7.89 -8.38 -15.37
CA SER A 2 7.63 -7.18 -14.56
C SER A 2 6.29 -7.33 -13.85
N LYS A 3 6.30 -7.34 -12.51
CA LYS A 3 5.08 -7.37 -11.70
C LYS A 3 4.50 -5.96 -11.70
N ARG A 4 3.42 -5.74 -12.45
CA ARG A 4 2.77 -4.44 -12.55
C ARG A 4 1.72 -4.31 -11.43
N PRO A 5 1.89 -3.36 -10.49
CA PRO A 5 0.92 -3.18 -9.41
C PRO A 5 -0.43 -2.71 -9.93
N LYS A 6 -1.50 -3.16 -9.29
CA LYS A 6 -2.90 -2.77 -9.56
C LYS A 6 -3.58 -2.27 -8.29
N MET A 7 -4.66 -1.51 -8.49
CA MET A 7 -5.42 -0.93 -7.39
C MET A 7 -5.93 -2.02 -6.44
N GLY A 8 -5.86 -1.76 -5.14
CA GLY A 8 -6.16 -2.72 -4.08
C GLY A 8 -4.98 -3.61 -3.68
N ASP A 9 -3.88 -3.64 -4.44
CA ASP A 9 -2.72 -4.45 -4.05
C ASP A 9 -2.19 -4.02 -2.68
N ILE A 10 -1.94 -5.02 -1.85
CA ILE A 10 -1.24 -4.89 -0.58
C ILE A 10 0.23 -5.15 -0.84
N VAL A 11 1.06 -4.18 -0.47
CA VAL A 11 2.51 -4.27 -0.59
C VAL A 11 3.14 -4.40 0.79
N GLU A 12 4.03 -5.37 0.90
CA GLU A 12 4.93 -5.58 2.04
C GLU A 12 6.15 -4.69 1.90
N ILE A 13 6.45 -3.97 2.98
CA ILE A 13 7.57 -3.05 3.11
C ILE A 13 8.52 -3.65 4.15
N PRO A 14 9.71 -4.13 3.75
CA PRO A 14 10.70 -4.58 4.73
C PRO A 14 11.15 -3.39 5.58
N LEU A 15 11.14 -3.56 6.90
CA LEU A 15 11.62 -2.56 7.86
C LEU A 15 12.92 -3.05 8.52
N SER A 16 13.57 -2.16 9.27
CA SER A 16 14.70 -2.53 10.13
C SER A 16 14.28 -3.56 11.20
N GLU A 17 15.26 -4.26 11.78
CA GLU A 17 15.04 -5.20 12.89
C GLU A 17 14.03 -6.32 12.56
N ASN A 18 13.98 -6.76 11.31
CA ASN A 18 13.06 -7.77 10.78
C ASN A 18 11.57 -7.37 10.87
N GLY A 19 11.27 -6.07 11.05
CA GLY A 19 9.90 -5.57 11.00
C GLY A 19 9.30 -5.66 9.58
N THR A 20 7.98 -5.72 9.51
CA THR A 20 7.23 -5.70 8.24
C THR A 20 6.15 -4.64 8.31
N GLY A 21 6.20 -3.68 7.38
CA GLY A 21 5.14 -2.70 7.15
C GLY A 21 4.26 -3.13 5.99
N TYR A 22 3.05 -2.56 5.94
CA TYR A 22 2.12 -2.80 4.85
C TYR A 22 1.59 -1.48 4.29
N ALA A 23 1.28 -1.47 2.99
CA ALA A 23 0.51 -0.39 2.38
C ALA A 23 -0.44 -0.92 1.30
N GLN A 24 -1.56 -0.22 1.08
CA GLN A 24 -2.52 -0.51 0.03
C GLN A 24 -2.42 0.52 -1.09
N TYR A 25 -2.35 0.07 -2.34
CA TYR A 25 -2.41 0.95 -3.51
C TYR A 25 -3.87 1.38 -3.75
N THR A 26 -4.19 2.65 -3.50
CA THR A 26 -5.58 3.14 -3.52
C THR A 26 -5.94 3.92 -4.77
N HIS A 27 -5.03 4.71 -5.35
CA HIS A 27 -5.33 5.57 -6.49
C HIS A 27 -4.13 5.78 -7.40
N LYS A 28 -4.36 5.95 -8.71
CA LYS A 28 -3.33 6.38 -9.66
C LYS A 28 -3.53 7.83 -10.07
N HIS A 29 -2.59 8.70 -9.71
CA HIS A 29 -2.54 10.07 -10.22
C HIS A 29 -1.70 10.12 -11.51
N LYS A 30 -2.11 10.95 -12.50
CA LYS A 30 -1.43 11.03 -13.80
C LYS A 30 0.02 11.53 -13.68
N GLN A 31 0.26 12.51 -12.80
CA GLN A 31 1.59 13.13 -12.62
C GLN A 31 2.42 12.48 -11.52
N TYR A 32 1.78 12.07 -10.42
CA TYR A 32 2.47 11.63 -9.20
C TYR A 32 2.53 10.11 -9.04
N GLY A 33 1.85 9.37 -9.91
CA GLY A 33 1.88 7.91 -9.91
C GLY A 33 0.98 7.30 -8.84
N ALA A 34 1.48 6.26 -8.16
CA ALA A 34 0.69 5.47 -7.23
C ALA A 34 0.55 6.17 -5.88
N LEU A 35 -0.68 6.29 -5.40
CA LEU A 35 -1.01 6.74 -4.05
C LEU A 35 -1.20 5.52 -3.15
N LEU A 36 -0.45 5.47 -2.06
CA LEU A 36 -0.48 4.39 -1.09
C LEU A 36 -1.12 4.87 0.22
N ARG A 37 -1.99 4.03 0.78
CA ARG A 37 -2.44 4.11 2.17
C ARG A 37 -1.54 3.20 3.00
N VAL A 38 -0.76 3.75 3.92
CA VAL A 38 0.14 2.97 4.79
C VAL A 38 -0.58 2.59 6.07
N PHE A 39 -0.48 1.32 6.48
CA PHE A 39 -1.12 0.80 7.69
C PHE A 39 -0.26 1.05 8.93
N GLN A 40 -0.88 1.26 10.08
CA GLN A 40 -0.19 1.39 11.37
C GLN A 40 0.16 0.02 11.97
N VAL A 41 1.03 -0.73 11.28
CA VAL A 41 1.50 -2.06 11.68
C VAL A 41 2.99 -2.19 11.35
N ARG A 42 3.74 -2.93 12.17
CA ARG A 42 5.19 -3.13 12.02
C ARG A 42 5.63 -4.60 12.12
N GLU A 43 4.67 -5.50 12.23
CA GLU A 43 4.89 -6.94 12.33
C GLU A 43 4.24 -7.66 11.14
N LYS A 44 4.73 -8.87 10.84
CA LYS A 44 4.15 -9.73 9.81
C LYS A 44 2.74 -10.12 10.24
N VAL A 45 1.77 -9.98 9.35
CA VAL A 45 0.42 -10.53 9.57
C VAL A 45 0.34 -11.95 9.01
N ASP A 46 -0.38 -12.82 9.70
CA ASP A 46 -0.62 -14.20 9.24
C ASP A 46 -1.73 -14.21 8.16
N ASP A 47 -2.76 -13.37 8.34
CA ASP A 47 -3.81 -13.13 7.35
C ASP A 47 -3.86 -11.66 6.93
N LEU A 48 -3.75 -11.40 5.62
CA LEU A 48 -3.87 -10.06 5.06
C LEU A 48 -5.23 -9.42 5.35
N ALA A 49 -6.30 -10.21 5.55
CA ALA A 49 -7.62 -9.69 5.88
C ALA A 49 -7.62 -8.84 7.18
N GLU A 50 -6.68 -9.09 8.09
CA GLU A 50 -6.50 -8.30 9.32
C GLU A 50 -6.26 -6.82 9.00
N LEU A 51 -5.57 -6.52 7.90
CA LEU A 51 -5.27 -5.14 7.47
C LEU A 51 -6.52 -4.31 7.15
N LEU A 52 -7.67 -4.94 6.90
CA LEU A 52 -8.93 -4.20 6.72
C LEU A 52 -9.30 -3.43 7.99
N ASN A 53 -9.00 -3.98 9.17
CA ASN A 53 -9.35 -3.36 10.44
C ASN A 53 -8.25 -2.45 10.98
N VAL A 54 -7.03 -2.55 10.44
CA VAL A 54 -5.89 -1.74 10.88
C VAL A 54 -6.08 -0.27 10.46
N PRO A 55 -5.90 0.69 11.39
CA PRO A 55 -5.87 2.12 11.08
C PRO A 55 -4.82 2.45 10.01
N HIS A 56 -5.09 3.47 9.19
CA HIS A 56 -4.03 4.01 8.35
C HIS A 56 -3.18 4.98 9.16
N GLN A 57 -1.87 4.94 8.92
CA GLN A 57 -0.94 5.85 9.56
C GLN A 57 -0.79 7.15 8.76
N PHE A 58 -0.65 7.03 7.44
CA PHE A 58 -0.57 8.16 6.51
C PHE A 58 -0.83 7.70 5.08
N THR A 59 -0.91 8.66 4.16
CA THR A 59 -1.02 8.43 2.72
C THR A 59 0.14 9.12 2.01
N THR A 60 0.71 8.48 0.99
CA THR A 60 1.84 9.06 0.25
C THR A 60 1.87 8.62 -1.22
N PHE A 61 2.43 9.48 -2.08
CA PHE A 61 2.81 9.06 -3.43
C PHE A 61 4.11 8.27 -3.39
N PHE A 62 4.15 7.16 -4.12
CA PHE A 62 5.30 6.27 -4.14
C PHE A 62 5.54 5.70 -5.55
N PRO A 63 6.79 5.58 -6.02
CA PRO A 63 7.11 4.97 -7.31
C PRO A 63 6.94 3.44 -7.29
N LEU A 64 5.72 2.97 -6.99
CA LEU A 64 5.42 1.57 -6.66
C LEU A 64 5.86 0.58 -7.73
N GLY A 65 5.62 0.90 -9.01
CA GLY A 65 6.01 0.00 -10.11
C GLY A 65 7.53 -0.21 -10.18
N ALA A 66 8.32 0.84 -9.96
CA ALA A 66 9.78 0.72 -9.95
C ALA A 66 10.26 -0.04 -8.70
N ALA A 67 9.65 0.23 -7.55
CA ALA A 67 10.01 -0.42 -6.29
C ALA A 67 9.70 -1.93 -6.30
N VAL A 68 8.55 -2.34 -6.86
CA VAL A 68 8.21 -3.76 -7.05
C VAL A 68 9.16 -4.42 -8.06
N ASN A 69 9.46 -3.75 -9.17
CA ASN A 69 10.38 -4.30 -10.18
C ASN A 69 11.82 -4.45 -9.69
N ARG A 70 12.23 -3.63 -8.71
CA ARG A 70 13.56 -3.67 -8.08
C ARG A 70 13.56 -4.45 -6.76
N GLU A 71 12.45 -5.12 -6.43
CA GLU A 71 12.31 -5.94 -5.21
C GLU A 71 12.55 -5.16 -3.90
N ILE A 72 12.32 -3.85 -3.91
CA ILE A 72 12.38 -2.99 -2.72
C ILE A 72 11.15 -3.24 -1.83
N VAL A 73 10.01 -3.51 -2.46
CA VAL A 73 8.75 -3.91 -1.83
C VAL A 73 8.16 -5.09 -2.60
N SER A 74 7.34 -5.89 -1.94
CA SER A 74 6.71 -7.07 -2.55
C SER A 74 5.19 -6.96 -2.53
N ILE A 75 4.51 -7.42 -3.58
CA ILE A 75 3.05 -7.55 -3.56
C ILE A 75 2.70 -8.82 -2.78
N ALA A 76 2.03 -8.66 -1.63
CA ALA A 76 1.62 -9.76 -0.75
C ALA A 76 0.23 -10.30 -1.10
N GLY A 77 -0.64 -9.44 -1.64
CA GLY A 77 -1.99 -9.83 -2.03
C GLY A 77 -2.78 -8.65 -2.58
N ASN A 78 -4.09 -8.80 -2.64
CA ASN A 78 -5.01 -7.74 -3.08
C ASN A 78 -6.24 -7.75 -2.17
N LEU A 79 -6.62 -6.57 -1.69
CA LEU A 79 -7.80 -6.37 -0.86
C LEU A 79 -8.65 -5.24 -1.44
N PRO A 80 -9.98 -5.29 -1.27
CA PRO A 80 -10.83 -4.18 -1.66
C PRO A 80 -10.43 -2.90 -0.91
N VAL A 81 -10.42 -1.78 -1.63
CA VAL A 81 -10.31 -0.46 -1.01
C VAL A 81 -11.66 -0.13 -0.38
N GLN A 82 -11.69 0.09 0.93
CA GLN A 82 -12.93 0.42 1.64
C GLN A 82 -13.54 1.72 1.12
N GLU A 83 -14.86 1.85 1.20
CA GLU A 83 -15.62 2.97 0.63
C GLU A 83 -15.08 4.34 1.05
N LYS A 84 -14.77 4.50 2.34
CA LYS A 84 -14.19 5.74 2.90
C LYS A 84 -12.83 6.13 2.31
N PHE A 85 -12.12 5.21 1.67
CA PHE A 85 -10.82 5.42 1.03
C PHE A 85 -10.86 5.35 -0.50
N LYS A 86 -12.06 5.23 -1.12
CA LYS A 86 -12.22 5.27 -2.58
C LYS A 86 -12.24 6.69 -3.14
N THR A 87 -12.58 7.67 -2.30
CA THR A 87 -12.50 9.08 -2.70
C THR A 87 -11.05 9.52 -2.63
N PHE A 88 -10.59 10.17 -3.70
CA PHE A 88 -9.23 10.70 -3.73
C PHE A 88 -9.05 11.73 -2.61
N PRO A 89 -8.01 11.62 -1.76
CA PRO A 89 -7.83 12.54 -0.65
C PRO A 89 -7.42 13.91 -1.15
N THR A 90 -8.29 14.90 -0.96
CA THR A 90 -7.99 16.31 -1.19
C THR A 90 -7.53 16.97 0.11
N LEU A 91 -6.66 17.97 -0.01
CA LEU A 91 -6.12 18.72 1.15
C LEU A 91 -7.16 19.60 1.86
N PHE A 92 -8.37 19.69 1.31
CA PHE A 92 -9.48 20.43 1.87
C PHE A 92 -10.57 19.42 2.23
N ALA A 93 -10.78 19.25 3.53
CA ALA A 93 -11.94 18.59 4.12
C ALA A 93 -12.88 19.67 4.67
#